data_AF-A0A4R1HJ55-F1
#
_entry.id   AF-A0A4R1HJ55-F1
#
_cell.length_a   1.000
_cell.length_b   1.000
_cell.length_c   1.000
_cell.angle_alpha   90.00
_cell.angle_beta   90.00
_cell.angle_gamma   90.00
#
_symmetry.space_group_name_H-M   'P 1'
#
loop_
_entity.id
_entity.type
_entity.pdbx_description
1 polymer ?
#
loop_
_entity_poly.entity_id
_entity_poly.type
_entity_poly.pdbx_seq_one_letter_code
_entity_poly.pdbx_strand_id
1 'polypeptide(L)'
;MPNESMSPDAGALALSAQLVEHISGLVNQSGGFLPFDVFMDAALYTPGLGYYSNGLTPFGAQGDFVTAPESGGLFARCLARSFVPVLQQHKASVLELGAGSGRLAADLLTGLQDLDALPERYAILERSPAMRAMQQSRIAQLPKVLQGRVEWVEELPHDWTGVIFGNEVADALPVKRFHYHEHGVSEAGIEVSGNDLRLQETGADPESVEYITSLARQYGWEGDYQTEYCPPLKEWVGRLADCLKQGLLLLIDYGYGRAEYYHPQRNAGTLMCHYRHQAHDNALWCPGLQDITAFVDFTSVAEAATEAGLDFAGYTSQARFLVGAGIDRVMSEADPDDLPRFLEMTGDAKRLMLPGEMGDRFKVIGFSRNLGGVVPGFDSQDLRSRL
;
A
#
# COMPACT_ATOMS: atom_id res chain seq x y z
N MET A 1 -14.38 4.66 -24.09
CA MET A 1 -13.51 5.70 -24.64
C MET A 1 -13.28 6.71 -23.54
N PRO A 2 -12.05 6.88 -23.06
CA PRO A 2 -11.77 7.86 -22.00
C PRO A 2 -12.01 9.29 -22.51
N ASN A 3 -12.43 10.21 -21.63
CA ASN A 3 -12.71 11.62 -21.95
C ASN A 3 -11.46 12.32 -22.54
N GLU A 4 -11.61 13.30 -23.44
CA GLU A 4 -10.50 14.07 -24.05
C GLU A 4 -9.53 14.72 -23.03
N SER A 5 -9.93 14.87 -21.76
CA SER A 5 -9.06 15.35 -20.67
C SER A 5 -8.06 14.30 -20.13
N MET A 6 -8.09 13.07 -20.66
CA MET A 6 -7.24 11.95 -20.23
C MET A 6 -6.04 11.67 -21.11
N SER A 7 -5.91 12.31 -22.28
CA SER A 7 -4.81 11.99 -23.18
C SER A 7 -3.47 12.43 -22.57
N PRO A 8 -2.52 11.51 -22.36
CA PRO A 8 -1.18 11.88 -21.92
C PRO A 8 -0.50 12.74 -23.00
N ASP A 9 0.46 13.57 -22.60
CA ASP A 9 1.25 14.34 -23.56
C ASP A 9 2.18 13.43 -24.38
N ALA A 10 2.76 13.98 -25.45
CA ALA A 10 3.61 13.22 -26.36
C ALA A 10 4.86 12.62 -25.69
N GLY A 11 5.39 13.27 -24.65
CA GLY A 11 6.54 12.75 -23.90
C GLY A 11 6.17 11.55 -23.04
N ALA A 12 5.04 11.65 -22.33
CA ALA A 12 4.49 10.54 -21.55
C ALA A 12 4.12 9.35 -22.45
N LEU A 13 3.48 9.59 -23.59
CA LEU A 13 3.17 8.54 -24.56
C LEU A 13 4.43 7.86 -25.13
N ALA A 14 5.50 8.62 -25.38
CA ALA A 14 6.77 8.04 -25.83
C ALA A 14 7.43 7.17 -24.75
N LEU A 15 7.30 7.54 -23.47
CA LEU A 15 7.78 6.73 -22.34
C LEU A 15 6.96 5.43 -22.21
N SER A 16 5.64 5.52 -22.32
CA SER A 16 4.76 4.35 -22.31
C SER A 16 5.08 3.39 -23.46
N ALA A 17 5.36 3.93 -24.66
CA ALA A 17 5.77 3.11 -25.81
C ALA A 17 7.10 2.36 -25.57
N GLN A 18 8.09 3.00 -24.93
CA GLN A 18 9.35 2.34 -24.55
C GLN A 18 9.10 1.21 -23.54
N LEU A 19 8.19 1.41 -22.59
CA LEU A 19 7.82 0.36 -21.64
C LEU A 19 7.07 -0.80 -22.32
N VAL A 20 6.18 -0.51 -23.26
CA VAL A 20 5.51 -1.54 -24.07
C VAL A 20 6.52 -2.37 -24.86
N GLU A 21 7.55 -1.74 -25.45
CA GLU A 21 8.63 -2.45 -26.13
C GLU A 21 9.43 -3.33 -25.16
N HIS A 22 9.75 -2.81 -23.97
CA HIS A 22 10.43 -3.58 -22.93
C HIS A 22 9.62 -4.82 -22.49
N ILE A 23 8.33 -4.64 -22.19
CA ILE A 23 7.42 -5.72 -21.80
C ILE A 23 7.25 -6.73 -22.93
N SER A 24 7.15 -6.28 -24.19
CA SER A 24 7.12 -7.17 -25.35
C SER A 24 8.39 -8.03 -25.45
N GLY A 25 9.55 -7.45 -25.09
CA GLY A 25 10.79 -8.20 -24.92
C GLY A 25 10.71 -9.29 -23.85
N LEU A 26 10.12 -8.99 -22.69
CA LEU A 26 9.91 -9.96 -21.60
C LEU A 26 8.96 -11.10 -22.02
N VAL A 27 7.88 -10.79 -22.72
CA VAL A 27 6.94 -11.79 -23.26
C VAL A 27 7.68 -12.74 -24.21
N ASN A 28 8.46 -12.21 -25.15
CA ASN A 28 9.20 -13.03 -26.11
C ASN A 28 10.26 -13.92 -25.43
N GLN A 29 10.95 -13.40 -24.40
CA GLN A 29 11.92 -14.16 -23.61
C GLN A 29 11.27 -15.27 -22.78
N SER A 30 10.00 -15.08 -22.39
CA SER A 30 9.21 -16.04 -21.60
C SER A 30 8.48 -17.08 -22.45
N GLY A 31 8.77 -17.15 -23.76
CA GLY A 31 8.14 -18.13 -24.66
C GLY A 31 6.78 -17.71 -25.20
N GLY A 32 6.44 -16.42 -25.15
CA GLY A 32 5.23 -15.85 -25.75
C GLY A 32 4.13 -15.47 -24.77
N PHE A 33 4.27 -15.80 -23.49
CA PHE A 33 3.32 -15.47 -22.42
C PHE A 33 4.06 -14.93 -21.20
N LEU A 34 3.59 -13.81 -20.65
CA LEU A 34 4.14 -13.19 -19.44
C LEU A 34 3.07 -13.20 -18.33
N PRO A 35 3.29 -13.86 -17.19
CA PRO A 35 2.34 -13.83 -16.06
C PRO A 35 1.99 -12.40 -15.62
N PHE A 36 0.74 -12.19 -15.16
CA PHE A 36 0.26 -10.84 -14.85
C PHE A 36 1.04 -10.16 -13.72
N ASP A 37 1.51 -10.90 -12.71
CA ASP A 37 2.37 -10.39 -11.65
C ASP A 37 3.70 -9.85 -12.21
N VAL A 38 4.32 -10.57 -13.14
CA VAL A 38 5.56 -10.10 -13.80
C VAL A 38 5.29 -8.87 -14.66
N PHE A 39 4.15 -8.82 -15.37
CA PHE A 39 3.73 -7.61 -16.08
C PHE A 39 3.51 -6.43 -15.12
N MET A 40 2.80 -6.64 -14.01
CA MET A 40 2.52 -5.60 -13.02
C MET A 40 3.80 -5.07 -12.39
N ASP A 41 4.76 -5.93 -12.03
CA ASP A 41 6.07 -5.50 -11.53
C ASP A 41 6.82 -4.63 -12.56
N ALA A 42 6.85 -5.06 -13.83
CA ALA A 42 7.48 -4.27 -14.90
C ALA A 42 6.77 -2.93 -15.13
N ALA A 43 5.43 -2.94 -15.15
CA ALA A 43 4.61 -1.75 -15.36
C ALA A 43 4.79 -0.71 -14.25
N LEU A 44 4.98 -1.15 -13.01
CA LEU A 44 5.11 -0.29 -11.84
C LEU A 44 6.56 0.11 -11.54
N TYR A 45 7.52 -0.81 -11.72
CA TYR A 45 8.85 -0.68 -11.11
C TYR A 45 10.02 -0.69 -12.09
N THR A 46 9.84 -0.95 -13.39
CA THR A 46 10.97 -0.94 -14.35
C THR A 46 11.77 0.37 -14.24
N PRO A 47 13.09 0.33 -13.98
CA PRO A 47 13.89 1.53 -13.78
C PRO A 47 13.76 2.54 -14.93
N GLY A 48 13.37 3.77 -14.60
CA GLY A 48 13.18 4.85 -15.56
C GLY A 48 11.92 4.79 -16.42
N LEU A 49 11.14 3.70 -16.39
CA LEU A 49 9.95 3.51 -17.25
C LEU A 49 8.68 3.18 -16.47
N GLY A 50 8.77 2.35 -15.43
CA GLY A 50 7.64 1.95 -14.61
C GLY A 50 7.03 3.14 -13.87
N TYR A 51 5.75 3.02 -13.51
CA TYR A 51 4.95 4.08 -12.90
C TYR A 51 5.65 4.77 -11.72
N TYR A 52 6.13 4.01 -10.74
CA TYR A 52 6.82 4.59 -9.58
C TYR A 52 8.27 4.98 -9.87
N SER A 53 8.85 4.58 -11.01
CA SER A 53 10.28 4.70 -11.34
C SER A 53 10.60 5.74 -12.42
N ASN A 54 9.59 6.29 -13.12
CA ASN A 54 9.82 7.17 -14.27
C ASN A 54 9.91 8.67 -13.96
N GLY A 55 9.53 9.08 -12.73
CA GLY A 55 9.60 10.47 -12.29
C GLY A 55 8.57 11.42 -12.92
N LEU A 56 7.59 10.89 -13.66
CA LEU A 56 6.45 11.66 -14.19
C LEU A 56 5.31 11.77 -13.19
N THR A 57 5.25 10.89 -12.18
CA THR A 57 4.14 10.79 -11.23
C THR A 57 3.98 12.07 -10.41
N PRO A 58 2.92 12.86 -10.63
CA PRO A 58 2.57 13.90 -9.68
C PRO A 58 1.93 13.20 -8.47
N PHE A 59 2.31 13.59 -7.24
CA PHE A 59 1.59 13.19 -6.02
C PHE A 59 0.76 14.38 -5.50
N GLY A 60 -0.32 14.10 -4.78
CA GLY A 60 -1.22 15.12 -4.20
C GLY A 60 -2.34 15.55 -5.15
N ALA A 61 -2.81 16.80 -5.05
CA ALA A 61 -4.00 17.27 -5.78
C ALA A 61 -3.87 17.20 -7.33
N GLN A 62 -2.64 17.16 -7.86
CA GLN A 62 -2.37 17.00 -9.29
C GLN A 62 -1.99 15.57 -9.68
N GLY A 63 -1.94 14.64 -8.73
CA GLY A 63 -1.60 13.23 -8.93
C GLY A 63 -2.76 12.35 -9.34
N ASP A 64 -2.52 11.04 -9.37
CA ASP A 64 -3.53 10.07 -9.81
C ASP A 64 -4.54 9.71 -8.72
N PHE A 65 -4.17 9.87 -7.45
CA PHE A 65 -5.04 9.71 -6.29
C PHE A 65 -4.58 10.58 -5.10
N VAL A 66 -5.51 10.83 -4.17
CA VAL A 66 -5.23 11.51 -2.90
C VAL A 66 -5.10 10.45 -1.80
N THR A 67 -3.88 10.19 -1.34
CA THR A 67 -3.63 9.33 -0.19
C THR A 67 -3.98 10.00 1.13
N ALA A 68 -4.10 9.22 2.20
CA ALA A 68 -4.37 9.75 3.55
C ALA A 68 -3.37 10.85 3.96
N PRO A 69 -2.05 10.69 3.75
CA PRO A 69 -1.05 11.71 4.04
C PRO A 69 -1.18 13.01 3.22
N GLU A 70 -1.71 12.92 2.00
CA GLU A 70 -1.87 14.10 1.13
C GLU A 70 -3.12 14.91 1.46
N SER A 71 -4.01 14.38 2.31
CA SER A 71 -5.20 15.11 2.78
C SER A 71 -4.82 16.15 3.84
N GLY A 72 -3.82 15.89 4.68
CA GLY A 72 -3.32 16.83 5.68
C GLY A 72 -2.62 16.14 6.85
N GLY A 73 -2.11 16.92 7.81
CA GLY A 73 -1.28 16.40 8.92
C GLY A 73 -2.03 15.62 10.00
N LEU A 74 -3.37 15.51 9.91
CA LEU A 74 -4.20 14.86 10.94
C LEU A 74 -3.88 13.36 11.09
N PHE A 75 -3.73 12.66 9.95
CA PHE A 75 -3.39 11.24 9.91
C PHE A 75 -2.03 10.97 10.55
N ALA A 76 -1.00 11.73 10.14
CA ALA A 76 0.35 11.63 10.68
C ALA A 76 0.42 11.89 12.18
N ARG A 77 -0.33 12.90 12.69
CA ARG A 77 -0.41 13.17 14.14
C ARG A 77 -1.07 12.04 14.92
N CYS A 78 -2.08 11.37 14.37
CA CYS A 78 -2.67 10.19 15.00
C CYS A 78 -1.68 9.01 15.04
N LEU A 79 -0.95 8.77 13.93
CA LEU A 79 0.12 7.77 13.91
C LEU A 79 1.22 8.08 14.91
N ALA A 80 1.66 9.34 15.01
CA ALA A 80 2.65 9.79 15.99
C ALA A 80 2.25 9.35 17.40
N ARG A 81 1.01 9.64 17.81
CA ARG A 81 0.47 9.26 19.13
C ARG A 81 0.46 7.75 19.34
N SER A 82 0.18 6.98 18.30
CA SER A 82 0.21 5.51 18.35
C SER A 82 1.63 4.95 18.47
N PHE A 83 2.62 5.67 17.95
CA PHE A 83 4.03 5.28 18.00
C PHE A 83 4.71 5.67 19.33
N VAL A 84 4.21 6.68 20.05
CA VAL A 84 4.80 7.15 21.33
C VAL A 84 5.13 6.01 22.31
N PRO A 85 4.22 5.06 22.62
CA PRO A 85 4.55 3.99 23.58
C PRO A 85 5.68 3.07 23.13
N VAL A 86 5.87 2.92 21.82
CA VAL A 86 6.97 2.16 21.23
C VAL A 86 8.25 2.98 21.27
N LEU A 87 8.18 4.27 20.93
CA LEU A 87 9.34 5.16 20.80
C LEU A 87 9.91 5.64 22.15
N GLN A 88 9.10 5.65 23.21
CA GLN A 88 9.56 5.92 24.58
C GLN A 88 10.41 4.78 25.16
N GLN A 89 10.47 3.62 24.50
CA GLN A 89 11.45 2.60 24.82
C GLN A 89 12.86 3.07 24.42
N HIS A 90 13.87 2.71 25.21
CA HIS A 90 15.23 3.19 25.00
C HIS A 90 15.77 2.77 23.62
N LYS A 91 16.17 3.76 22.79
CA LYS A 91 16.79 3.59 21.45
C LYS A 91 15.88 3.00 20.35
N ALA A 92 14.60 3.38 20.36
CA ALA A 92 13.67 3.00 19.30
C ALA A 92 13.78 3.89 18.05
N SER A 93 13.55 3.29 16.87
CA SER A 93 13.65 3.92 15.56
C SER A 93 12.35 3.73 14.74
N VAL A 94 12.17 4.50 13.67
CA VAL A 94 11.04 4.33 12.72
C VAL A 94 11.57 3.92 11.35
N LEU A 95 11.01 2.86 10.76
CA LEU A 95 11.27 2.41 9.39
C LEU A 95 9.97 2.55 8.60
N GLU A 96 9.95 3.45 7.63
CA GLU A 96 8.84 3.63 6.69
C GLU A 96 9.14 2.89 5.38
N LEU A 97 8.22 2.02 4.98
CA LEU A 97 8.24 1.33 3.69
C LEU A 97 7.54 2.23 2.67
N GLY A 98 8.21 2.59 1.57
CA GLY A 98 7.62 3.35 0.48
C GLY A 98 6.99 4.68 0.92
N ALA A 99 7.82 5.67 1.29
CA ALA A 99 7.34 6.94 1.86
C ALA A 99 6.62 7.89 0.87
N GLY A 100 6.37 7.45 -0.36
CA GLY A 100 5.70 8.22 -1.41
C GLY A 100 6.36 9.60 -1.61
N SER A 101 5.58 10.68 -1.47
CA SER A 101 6.07 12.06 -1.59
C SER A 101 6.97 12.53 -0.43
N GLY A 102 7.10 11.72 0.63
CA GLY A 102 7.74 12.06 1.91
C GLY A 102 6.86 12.92 2.82
N ARG A 103 5.61 13.20 2.44
CA ARG A 103 4.69 14.03 3.23
C ARG A 103 4.37 13.40 4.58
N LEU A 104 4.08 12.10 4.60
CA LEU A 104 3.83 11.37 5.84
C LEU A 104 5.04 11.42 6.77
N ALA A 105 6.23 11.12 6.25
CA ALA A 105 7.49 11.21 6.99
C ALA A 105 7.68 12.59 7.65
N ALA A 106 7.49 13.66 6.88
CA ALA A 106 7.65 15.03 7.36
C ALA A 106 6.65 15.36 8.48
N ASP A 107 5.35 15.11 8.24
CA ASP A 107 4.29 15.43 9.21
C ASP A 107 4.39 14.55 10.46
N LEU A 108 4.81 13.29 10.31
CA LEU A 108 5.00 12.35 11.42
C LEU A 108 6.19 12.75 12.29
N LEU A 109 7.32 13.15 11.71
CA LEU A 109 8.49 13.65 12.46
C LEU A 109 8.14 14.92 13.25
N THR A 110 7.37 15.84 12.65
CA THR A 110 6.88 17.02 13.37
C THR A 110 5.93 16.62 14.52
N GLY A 111 4.96 15.74 14.27
CA GLY A 111 4.06 15.27 15.33
C GLY A 111 4.79 14.55 16.47
N LEU A 112 5.82 13.77 16.16
CA LEU A 112 6.68 13.12 17.16
C LEU A 112 7.55 14.12 17.94
N GLN A 113 7.98 15.20 17.30
CA GLN A 113 8.67 16.30 17.98
C GLN A 113 7.77 16.99 19.01
N ASP A 114 6.52 17.28 18.63
CA ASP A 114 5.54 17.94 19.49
C ASP A 114 5.18 17.06 20.71
N LEU A 115 5.30 15.75 20.58
CA LEU A 115 5.05 14.76 21.63
C LEU A 115 6.30 14.37 22.45
N ASP A 116 7.45 15.03 22.23
CA ASP A 116 8.75 14.70 22.84
C ASP A 116 9.12 13.21 22.67
N ALA A 117 8.85 12.65 21.49
CA ALA A 117 8.99 11.24 21.17
C ALA A 117 9.75 11.01 19.85
N LEU A 118 10.71 11.88 19.53
CA LEU A 118 11.52 11.73 18.32
C LEU A 118 12.29 10.39 18.35
N PRO A 119 12.31 9.65 17.23
CA PRO A 119 13.03 8.40 17.16
C PRO A 119 14.55 8.65 17.15
N GLU A 120 15.34 7.61 17.46
CA GLU A 120 16.79 7.68 17.31
C GLU A 120 17.16 7.98 15.85
N ARG A 121 16.52 7.28 14.92
CA ARG A 121 16.57 7.48 13.46
C ARG A 121 15.23 7.17 12.81
N TYR A 122 15.02 7.77 11.65
CA TYR A 122 13.88 7.57 10.76
C TYR A 122 14.42 7.05 9.42
N ALA A 123 14.35 5.75 9.19
CA ALA A 123 14.77 5.13 7.95
C ALA A 123 13.61 5.06 6.95
N ILE A 124 13.90 5.34 5.68
CA ILE A 124 12.95 5.16 4.57
C ILE A 124 13.52 4.08 3.64
N LEU A 125 12.77 3.00 3.43
CA LEU A 125 13.06 2.00 2.40
C LEU A 125 12.28 2.37 1.14
N GLU A 126 13.00 2.85 0.13
CA GLU A 126 12.43 3.35 -1.13
C GLU A 126 13.17 2.73 -2.33
N ARG A 127 12.43 2.03 -3.19
CA ARG A 127 12.94 1.40 -4.41
C ARG A 127 13.15 2.41 -5.54
N SER A 128 12.35 3.48 -5.58
CA SER A 128 12.36 4.46 -6.65
C SER A 128 13.37 5.58 -6.40
N PRO A 129 14.38 5.77 -7.28
CA PRO A 129 15.28 6.91 -7.20
C PRO A 129 14.56 8.25 -7.35
N ALA A 130 13.48 8.29 -8.16
CA ALA A 130 12.69 9.49 -8.37
C ALA A 130 11.92 9.88 -7.09
N MET A 131 11.27 8.90 -6.44
CA MET A 131 10.59 9.14 -5.16
C MET A 131 11.58 9.56 -4.08
N ARG A 132 12.74 8.90 -4.02
CA ARG A 132 13.81 9.26 -3.08
C ARG A 132 14.25 10.72 -3.23
N ALA A 133 14.45 11.21 -4.46
CA ALA A 133 14.84 12.60 -4.70
C ALA A 133 13.75 13.60 -4.25
N MET A 134 12.48 13.27 -4.46
CA MET A 134 11.35 14.06 -3.98
C MET A 134 11.28 14.09 -2.45
N GLN A 135 11.41 12.93 -1.80
CA GLN A 135 11.45 12.81 -0.34
C GLN A 135 12.60 13.64 0.25
N GLN A 136 13.81 13.52 -0.30
CA GLN A 136 14.97 14.31 0.12
C GLN A 136 14.70 15.82 0.03
N SER A 137 14.12 16.26 -1.09
CA SER A 137 13.77 17.68 -1.29
C SER A 137 12.74 18.18 -0.27
N ARG A 138 11.78 17.34 0.13
CA ARG A 138 10.79 17.66 1.15
C ARG A 138 11.40 17.68 2.55
N ILE A 139 12.16 16.66 2.91
CA ILE A 139 12.83 16.56 4.22
C ILE A 139 13.81 17.72 4.42
N ALA A 140 14.50 18.18 3.37
CA ALA A 140 15.38 19.34 3.42
C ALA A 140 14.68 20.67 3.85
N GLN A 141 13.35 20.72 3.80
CA GLN A 141 12.56 21.88 4.25
C GLN A 141 12.26 21.85 5.77
N LEU A 142 12.48 20.72 6.44
CA LEU A 142 12.25 20.57 7.88
C LEU A 142 13.34 21.27 8.71
N PRO A 143 13.14 21.51 10.02
CA PRO A 143 14.21 21.93 10.92
C PRO A 143 15.42 20.97 10.91
N LYS A 144 16.64 21.51 11.04
CA LYS A 144 17.90 20.71 11.01
C LYS A 144 17.91 19.52 11.96
N VAL A 145 17.27 19.66 13.12
CA VAL A 145 17.17 18.57 14.11
C VAL A 145 16.38 17.37 13.59
N LEU A 146 15.35 17.60 12.76
CA LEU A 146 14.55 16.54 12.13
C LEU A 146 15.27 15.97 10.92
N GLN A 147 15.87 16.84 10.09
CA GLN A 147 16.67 16.41 8.94
C GLN A 147 17.75 15.39 9.34
N GLY A 148 18.47 15.67 10.43
CA GLY A 148 19.55 14.81 10.92
C GLY A 148 19.09 13.45 11.47
N ARG A 149 17.78 13.18 11.53
CA ARG A 149 17.22 11.88 11.92
C ARG A 149 16.93 10.98 10.71
N VAL A 150 16.79 11.54 9.51
CA VAL A 150 16.30 10.80 8.36
C VAL A 150 17.44 10.16 7.58
N GLU A 151 17.29 8.87 7.26
CA GLU A 151 18.17 8.13 6.37
C GLU A 151 17.37 7.33 5.33
N TRP A 152 17.95 7.12 4.15
CA TRP A 152 17.38 6.24 3.14
C TRP A 152 18.19 4.96 3.10
N VAL A 153 17.52 3.82 3.19
CA VAL A 153 18.12 2.48 3.16
C VAL A 153 17.76 1.78 1.87
N GLU A 154 18.68 0.96 1.35
CA GLU A 154 18.46 0.17 0.13
C GLU A 154 17.82 -1.19 0.42
N GLU A 155 18.02 -1.71 1.62
CA GLU A 155 17.58 -3.03 2.05
C GLU A 155 16.96 -2.94 3.45
N LEU A 156 16.15 -3.94 3.79
CA LEU A 156 15.63 -4.09 5.14
C LEU A 156 16.80 -4.23 6.13
N PRO A 157 16.87 -3.37 7.17
CA PRO A 157 17.86 -3.52 8.22
C PRO A 157 17.71 -4.84 8.98
N HIS A 158 18.73 -5.22 9.74
CA HIS A 158 18.63 -6.31 10.69
C HIS A 158 18.39 -5.78 12.11
N ASP A 159 17.80 -6.61 12.96
CA ASP A 159 17.64 -6.36 14.40
C ASP A 159 16.92 -5.04 14.74
N TRP A 160 15.90 -4.67 13.96
CA TRP A 160 15.18 -3.40 14.12
C TRP A 160 14.47 -3.32 15.47
N THR A 161 14.71 -2.23 16.18
CA THR A 161 14.05 -1.89 17.45
C THR A 161 13.24 -0.62 17.26
N GLY A 162 11.91 -0.72 17.36
CA GLY A 162 10.99 0.40 17.21
C GLY A 162 9.83 0.07 16.29
N VAL A 163 9.46 1.00 15.41
CA VAL A 163 8.32 0.86 14.51
C VAL A 163 8.80 0.55 13.10
N ILE A 164 8.18 -0.43 12.45
CA ILE A 164 8.18 -0.63 11.00
C ILE A 164 6.76 -0.35 10.53
N PHE A 165 6.56 0.50 9.52
CA PHE A 165 5.23 0.70 8.98
C PHE A 165 5.22 0.93 7.47
N GLY A 166 4.09 0.59 6.85
CA GLY A 166 3.80 0.89 5.44
C GLY A 166 2.37 1.40 5.30
N ASN A 167 2.19 2.46 4.51
CA ASN A 167 0.89 3.02 4.16
C ASN A 167 0.73 2.95 2.64
N GLU A 168 -0.24 2.17 2.16
CA GLU A 168 -0.50 1.95 0.72
C GLU A 168 0.77 1.41 0.03
N VAL A 169 1.19 0.22 0.49
CA VAL A 169 2.40 -0.46 0.00
C VAL A 169 2.09 -1.91 -0.37
N ALA A 170 1.17 -2.55 0.36
CA ALA A 170 0.85 -3.95 0.15
C ALA A 170 -0.09 -4.13 -1.05
N ASP A 171 -0.90 -3.12 -1.37
CA ASP A 171 -1.77 -3.05 -2.55
C ASP A 171 -1.02 -3.03 -3.90
N ALA A 172 0.19 -2.48 -3.91
CA ALA A 172 1.07 -2.37 -5.06
C ALA A 172 1.99 -3.59 -5.23
N LEU A 173 1.92 -4.57 -4.32
CA LEU A 173 2.62 -5.84 -4.50
C LEU A 173 2.07 -6.56 -5.74
N PRO A 174 2.94 -7.06 -6.64
CA PRO A 174 2.50 -7.77 -7.83
C PRO A 174 1.59 -8.96 -7.50
N VAL A 175 0.43 -8.99 -8.15
CA VAL A 175 -0.56 -10.06 -7.97
C VAL A 175 -0.67 -10.93 -9.21
N LYS A 176 -0.89 -12.22 -9.02
CA LYS A 176 -1.38 -13.11 -10.06
C LYS A 176 -2.88 -12.94 -10.20
N ARG A 177 -3.39 -13.14 -11.42
CA ARG A 177 -4.82 -13.08 -11.73
C ARG A 177 -5.31 -14.44 -12.20
N PHE A 178 -6.40 -14.90 -11.61
CA PHE A 178 -6.98 -16.21 -11.89
C PHE A 178 -8.43 -16.08 -12.30
N HIS A 179 -8.86 -17.02 -13.13
CA HIS A 179 -10.25 -17.19 -13.52
C HIS A 179 -10.67 -18.65 -13.25
N TYR A 180 -11.60 -18.81 -12.32
CA TYR A 180 -12.23 -20.07 -11.98
C TYR A 180 -13.51 -20.24 -12.81
N HIS A 181 -13.58 -21.31 -13.59
CA HIS A 181 -14.68 -21.58 -14.52
C HIS A 181 -14.98 -23.08 -14.63
N GLU A 182 -15.99 -23.47 -15.40
CA GLU A 182 -16.44 -24.88 -15.53
C GLU A 182 -15.31 -25.86 -15.94
N HIS A 183 -14.32 -25.39 -16.71
CA HIS A 183 -13.21 -26.20 -17.20
C HIS A 183 -11.98 -26.24 -16.26
N GLY A 184 -12.05 -25.64 -15.07
CA GLY A 184 -10.93 -25.55 -14.12
C GLY A 184 -10.51 -24.12 -13.79
N VAL A 185 -9.22 -23.92 -13.55
CA VAL A 185 -8.62 -22.62 -13.21
C VAL A 185 -7.65 -22.22 -14.32
N SER A 186 -7.85 -21.04 -14.89
CA SER A 186 -6.89 -20.38 -15.77
C SER A 186 -6.15 -19.24 -15.04
N GLU A 187 -4.93 -18.96 -15.48
CA GLU A 187 -4.12 -17.82 -15.06
C GLU A 187 -4.09 -16.79 -16.19
N ALA A 188 -4.32 -15.52 -15.85
CA ALA A 188 -4.21 -14.43 -16.80
C ALA A 188 -2.78 -13.89 -16.89
N GLY A 189 -2.39 -13.47 -18.08
CA GLY A 189 -1.10 -12.89 -18.39
C GLY A 189 -1.14 -12.10 -19.69
N ILE A 190 0.02 -11.69 -20.17
CA ILE A 190 0.19 -10.81 -21.31
C ILE A 190 0.85 -11.56 -22.46
N GLU A 191 0.25 -11.44 -23.64
CA GLU A 191 0.85 -11.83 -24.91
C GLU A 191 1.05 -10.61 -25.82
N VAL A 192 1.90 -10.76 -26.84
CA VAL A 192 2.11 -9.75 -27.88
C VAL A 192 1.27 -10.14 -29.10
N SER A 193 0.42 -9.22 -29.55
CA SER A 193 -0.35 -9.36 -30.80
C SER A 193 0.00 -8.22 -31.75
N GLY A 194 0.94 -8.47 -32.67
CA GLY A 194 1.49 -7.43 -33.53
C GLY A 194 2.38 -6.51 -32.71
N ASN A 195 2.00 -5.23 -32.57
CA ASN A 195 2.72 -4.25 -31.74
C ASN A 195 2.01 -3.95 -30.41
N ASP A 196 0.89 -4.62 -30.14
CA ASP A 196 0.07 -4.35 -28.95
C ASP A 196 0.18 -5.48 -27.93
N LEU A 197 0.11 -5.11 -26.65
CA LEU A 197 -0.06 -6.05 -25.55
C LEU A 197 -1.54 -6.49 -25.46
N ARG A 198 -1.78 -7.76 -25.15
CA ARG A 198 -3.12 -8.29 -24.91
C ARG A 198 -3.16 -9.16 -23.68
N LEU A 199 -4.22 -9.00 -22.90
CA LEU A 199 -4.55 -9.92 -21.82
C LEU A 199 -5.01 -11.25 -22.44
N GLN A 200 -4.44 -12.34 -21.95
CA GLN A 200 -4.77 -13.71 -22.35
C GLN A 200 -4.80 -14.61 -21.11
N GLU A 201 -5.48 -15.75 -21.25
CA GLU A 201 -5.56 -16.76 -20.21
C GLU A 201 -4.91 -18.06 -20.67
N THR A 202 -4.22 -18.73 -19.75
CA THR A 202 -3.63 -20.06 -19.97
C THR A 202 -3.91 -20.97 -18.78
N GLY A 203 -3.53 -22.24 -18.85
CA GLY A 203 -3.65 -23.15 -17.71
C GLY A 203 -2.75 -22.70 -16.55
N ALA A 204 -3.31 -22.58 -15.36
CA ALA A 204 -2.55 -22.28 -14.15
C ALA A 204 -1.68 -23.46 -13.71
N ASP A 205 -0.61 -23.17 -12.95
CA ASP A 205 0.23 -24.21 -12.35
C ASP A 205 -0.54 -25.04 -11.29
N PRO A 206 -0.12 -26.28 -10.99
CA PRO A 206 -0.88 -27.17 -10.10
C PRO A 206 -1.11 -26.63 -8.67
N GLU A 207 -0.17 -25.85 -8.13
CA GLU A 207 -0.31 -25.29 -6.77
C GLU A 207 -1.37 -24.19 -6.77
N SER A 208 -1.33 -23.30 -7.77
CA SER A 208 -2.35 -22.27 -7.98
C SER A 208 -3.73 -22.88 -8.23
N VAL A 209 -3.83 -23.95 -9.03
CA VAL A 209 -5.10 -24.65 -9.28
C VAL A 209 -5.70 -25.18 -7.98
N GLU A 210 -4.91 -25.86 -7.15
CA GLU A 210 -5.40 -26.40 -5.87
C GLU A 210 -5.83 -25.27 -4.93
N TYR A 211 -5.02 -24.22 -4.81
CA TYR A 211 -5.33 -23.07 -3.95
C TYR A 211 -6.65 -22.39 -4.36
N ILE A 212 -6.78 -22.00 -5.63
CA ILE A 212 -7.99 -21.31 -6.13
C ILE A 212 -9.21 -22.22 -6.06
N THR A 213 -9.06 -23.52 -6.34
CA THR A 213 -10.15 -24.49 -6.19
C THR A 213 -10.59 -24.64 -4.73
N SER A 214 -9.63 -24.59 -3.78
CA SER A 214 -9.95 -24.64 -2.35
C SER A 214 -10.77 -23.42 -1.91
N LEU A 215 -10.42 -22.22 -2.40
CA LEU A 215 -11.17 -20.99 -2.16
C LEU A 215 -12.58 -21.08 -2.76
N ALA A 216 -12.70 -21.55 -4.00
CA ALA A 216 -13.98 -21.73 -4.67
C ALA A 216 -14.93 -22.64 -3.89
N ARG A 217 -14.41 -23.76 -3.35
CA ARG A 217 -15.19 -24.67 -2.50
C ARG A 217 -15.54 -24.05 -1.15
N GLN A 218 -14.59 -23.36 -0.53
CA GLN A 218 -14.78 -22.76 0.79
C GLN A 218 -15.83 -21.64 0.78
N TYR A 219 -15.82 -20.80 -0.26
CA TYR A 219 -16.69 -19.63 -0.35
C TYR A 219 -17.88 -19.83 -1.29
N GLY A 220 -18.00 -20.98 -1.95
CA GLY A 220 -19.18 -21.35 -2.73
C GLY A 220 -19.31 -20.55 -4.03
N TRP A 221 -18.25 -20.46 -4.82
CA TRP A 221 -18.30 -19.78 -6.12
C TRP A 221 -19.13 -20.57 -7.13
N GLU A 222 -19.99 -19.89 -7.87
CA GLU A 222 -20.93 -20.49 -8.84
C GLU A 222 -20.36 -20.49 -10.27
N GLY A 223 -19.07 -20.81 -10.44
CA GLY A 223 -18.37 -20.74 -11.74
C GLY A 223 -18.29 -19.31 -12.30
N ASP A 224 -17.33 -19.04 -13.18
CA ASP A 224 -17.04 -17.69 -13.70
C ASP A 224 -16.72 -16.67 -12.58
N TYR A 225 -15.54 -16.87 -11.98
CA TYR A 225 -15.04 -16.04 -10.90
C TYR A 225 -13.60 -15.62 -11.19
N GLN A 226 -13.38 -14.31 -11.34
CA GLN A 226 -12.06 -13.72 -11.51
C GLN A 226 -11.57 -13.12 -10.19
N THR A 227 -10.29 -13.31 -9.87
CA THR A 227 -9.71 -12.78 -8.64
C THR A 227 -8.20 -12.65 -8.72
N GLU A 228 -7.65 -11.89 -7.78
CA GLU A 228 -6.23 -11.78 -7.54
C GLU A 228 -5.78 -12.70 -6.39
N TYR A 229 -4.51 -13.10 -6.46
CA TYR A 229 -3.76 -13.68 -5.35
C TYR A 229 -2.36 -13.07 -5.37
N CYS A 230 -1.78 -12.79 -4.20
CA CYS A 230 -0.46 -12.18 -4.08
C CYS A 230 0.56 -13.21 -3.54
N PRO A 231 1.20 -14.02 -4.41
CA PRO A 231 2.25 -14.95 -3.99
C PRO A 231 3.36 -14.35 -3.13
N PRO A 232 3.91 -13.14 -3.42
CA PRO A 232 5.03 -12.62 -2.65
C PRO A 232 4.65 -12.13 -1.25
N LEU A 233 3.36 -11.99 -0.93
CA LEU A 233 2.89 -11.41 0.33
C LEU A 233 3.46 -12.13 1.55
N LYS A 234 3.43 -13.47 1.53
CA LYS A 234 3.91 -14.29 2.67
C LYS A 234 5.40 -14.09 2.91
N GLU A 235 6.21 -14.13 1.86
CA GLU A 235 7.65 -13.91 1.96
C GLU A 235 7.96 -12.47 2.40
N TRP A 236 7.26 -11.49 1.82
CA TRP A 236 7.43 -10.08 2.16
C TRP A 236 7.14 -9.80 3.64
N VAL A 237 6.00 -10.26 4.16
CA VAL A 237 5.66 -10.16 5.59
C VAL A 237 6.68 -10.91 6.45
N GLY A 238 7.12 -12.10 6.04
CA GLY A 238 8.16 -12.86 6.73
C GLY A 238 9.47 -12.08 6.88
N ARG A 239 9.93 -11.41 5.81
CA ARG A 239 11.13 -10.55 5.87
C ARG A 239 10.97 -9.35 6.80
N LEU A 240 9.78 -8.76 6.87
CA LEU A 240 9.48 -7.69 7.84
C LEU A 240 9.48 -8.20 9.28
N ALA A 241 8.96 -9.40 9.51
CA ALA A 241 8.99 -10.06 10.81
C ALA A 241 10.42 -10.42 11.26
N ASP A 242 11.27 -10.88 10.34
CA ASP A 242 12.69 -11.16 10.61
C ASP A 242 13.48 -9.89 10.90
N CYS A 243 13.14 -8.78 10.22
CA CYS A 243 13.71 -7.46 10.48
C CYS A 243 13.39 -6.97 11.90
N LEU A 244 12.14 -7.19 12.38
CA LEU A 244 11.69 -6.69 13.68
C LEU A 244 12.23 -7.53 14.84
N LYS A 245 13.15 -6.98 15.63
CA LYS A 245 13.64 -7.61 16.88
C LYS A 245 12.76 -7.26 18.08
N GLN A 246 12.30 -6.01 18.14
CA GLN A 246 11.45 -5.51 19.20
C GLN A 246 10.63 -4.31 18.69
N GLY A 247 9.35 -4.27 19.01
CA GLY A 247 8.47 -3.14 18.74
C GLY A 247 7.25 -3.52 17.91
N LEU A 248 6.90 -2.69 16.92
CA LEU A 248 5.63 -2.73 16.19
C LEU A 248 5.87 -2.82 14.68
N LEU A 249 5.13 -3.71 14.01
CA LEU A 249 4.90 -3.69 12.57
C LEU A 249 3.45 -3.22 12.33
N LEU A 250 3.26 -2.15 11.56
CA LEU A 250 1.94 -1.60 11.24
C LEU A 250 1.75 -1.48 9.72
N LEU A 251 0.72 -2.11 9.17
CA LEU A 251 0.37 -2.00 7.76
C LEU A 251 -1.01 -1.35 7.62
N ILE A 252 -1.10 -0.36 6.74
CA ILE A 252 -2.30 0.45 6.52
C ILE A 252 -2.59 0.42 5.03
N ASP A 253 -3.72 -0.17 4.67
CA ASP A 253 -4.06 -0.39 3.27
C ASP A 253 -5.56 -0.63 3.08
N TYR A 254 -6.04 -0.58 1.84
CA TYR A 254 -7.42 -0.98 1.53
C TYR A 254 -7.51 -2.47 1.25
N GLY A 255 -8.56 -3.08 1.79
CA GLY A 255 -8.69 -4.52 1.75
C GLY A 255 -9.74 -5.07 2.69
N TYR A 256 -9.75 -6.39 2.77
CA TYR A 256 -10.77 -7.17 3.43
C TYR A 256 -10.16 -8.37 4.18
N GLY A 257 -10.93 -8.93 5.13
CA GLY A 257 -10.71 -10.32 5.57
C GLY A 257 -11.09 -11.29 4.45
N ARG A 258 -10.64 -12.54 4.54
CA ARG A 258 -10.62 -13.47 3.39
C ARG A 258 -12.03 -13.77 2.88
N ALA A 259 -13.00 -13.88 3.79
CA ALA A 259 -14.40 -14.11 3.44
C ALA A 259 -15.06 -12.94 2.70
N GLU A 260 -14.66 -11.70 3.00
CA GLU A 260 -15.15 -10.49 2.30
C GLU A 260 -14.37 -10.25 0.99
N TYR A 261 -13.09 -10.65 0.94
CA TYR A 261 -12.25 -10.62 -0.25
C TYR A 261 -12.78 -11.59 -1.32
N TYR A 262 -12.99 -12.85 -0.97
CA TYR A 262 -13.42 -13.91 -1.87
C TYR A 262 -14.94 -14.15 -1.86
N HIS A 263 -15.71 -13.14 -1.45
CA HIS A 263 -17.17 -13.23 -1.39
C HIS A 263 -17.76 -13.53 -2.78
N PRO A 264 -18.79 -14.40 -2.92
CA PRO A 264 -19.34 -14.79 -4.23
C PRO A 264 -19.76 -13.63 -5.16
N GLN A 265 -20.17 -12.50 -4.60
CA GLN A 265 -20.54 -11.30 -5.36
C GLN A 265 -19.34 -10.47 -5.86
N ARG A 266 -18.11 -10.81 -5.47
CA ARG A 266 -16.87 -10.17 -5.92
C ARG A 266 -16.18 -11.00 -7.00
N ASN A 267 -16.98 -11.44 -7.97
CA ASN A 267 -16.53 -12.32 -9.05
C ASN A 267 -15.70 -11.62 -10.16
N ALA A 268 -15.43 -10.31 -10.02
CA ALA A 268 -14.53 -9.56 -10.90
C ALA A 268 -13.22 -9.14 -10.20
N GLY A 269 -12.97 -9.64 -9.00
CA GLY A 269 -11.79 -9.31 -8.22
C GLY A 269 -11.80 -7.89 -7.67
N THR A 270 -10.59 -7.35 -7.49
CA THR A 270 -10.30 -6.08 -6.82
C THR A 270 -9.28 -5.23 -7.54
N LEU A 271 -8.71 -5.73 -8.66
CA LEU A 271 -7.75 -4.99 -9.44
C LEU A 271 -8.34 -3.64 -9.89
N MET A 272 -7.61 -2.56 -9.64
CA MET A 272 -8.00 -1.22 -10.06
C MET A 272 -6.78 -0.48 -10.61
N CYS A 273 -7.01 0.31 -11.64
CA CYS A 273 -6.03 1.21 -12.21
C CYS A 273 -6.46 2.65 -11.95
N HIS A 274 -5.51 3.52 -11.64
CA HIS A 274 -5.78 4.93 -11.35
C HIS A 274 -4.94 5.84 -12.25
N TYR A 275 -5.62 6.79 -12.89
CA TYR A 275 -4.98 7.85 -13.66
C TYR A 275 -5.76 9.16 -13.52
N ARG A 276 -5.10 10.22 -13.05
CA ARG A 276 -5.64 11.58 -12.85
C ARG A 276 -7.02 11.59 -12.16
N HIS A 277 -7.12 10.94 -11.00
CA HIS A 277 -8.34 10.77 -10.19
C HIS A 277 -9.46 9.96 -10.86
N GLN A 278 -9.14 9.18 -11.89
CA GLN A 278 -10.09 8.28 -12.55
C GLN A 278 -9.69 6.83 -12.33
N ALA A 279 -10.64 6.04 -11.84
CA ALA A 279 -10.49 4.62 -11.60
C ALA A 279 -11.06 3.82 -12.79
N HIS A 280 -10.35 2.80 -13.25
CA HIS A 280 -10.81 1.85 -14.26
C HIS A 280 -10.09 0.49 -14.15
N ASP A 281 -10.49 -0.49 -14.95
CA ASP A 281 -10.02 -1.89 -14.87
C ASP A 281 -8.96 -2.27 -15.93
N ASN A 282 -8.71 -1.40 -16.91
CA ASN A 282 -7.77 -1.67 -18.00
C ASN A 282 -6.29 -1.47 -17.60
N ALA A 283 -5.64 -2.52 -17.11
CA ALA A 283 -4.21 -2.53 -16.77
C ALA A 283 -3.26 -2.27 -17.95
N LEU A 284 -3.71 -2.50 -19.19
CA LEU A 284 -2.93 -2.30 -20.40
C LEU A 284 -3.06 -0.88 -20.98
N TRP A 285 -3.87 -0.02 -20.35
CA TRP A 285 -3.98 1.37 -20.77
C TRP A 285 -2.70 2.13 -20.39
N CYS A 286 -1.97 2.61 -21.41
CA CYS A 286 -0.74 3.39 -21.26
C CYS A 286 0.20 2.89 -20.14
N PRO A 287 0.77 1.67 -20.25
CA PRO A 287 1.64 1.11 -19.22
C PRO A 287 2.73 2.09 -18.79
N GLY A 288 2.97 2.16 -17.48
CA GLY A 288 3.91 3.10 -16.85
C GLY A 288 3.34 4.48 -16.57
N LEU A 289 2.17 4.84 -17.09
CA LEU A 289 1.55 6.15 -16.83
C LEU A 289 0.40 6.12 -15.83
N GLN A 290 -0.04 4.93 -15.43
CA GLN A 290 -1.11 4.72 -14.46
C GLN A 290 -0.62 3.85 -13.31
N ASP A 291 -1.26 4.00 -12.16
CA ASP A 291 -1.11 3.05 -11.08
C ASP A 291 -1.92 1.77 -11.36
N ILE A 292 -1.48 0.65 -10.81
CA ILE A 292 -2.14 -0.66 -10.86
C ILE A 292 -2.06 -1.23 -9.46
N THR A 293 -3.21 -1.50 -8.85
CA THR A 293 -3.28 -2.02 -7.48
C THR A 293 -4.33 -3.11 -7.34
N ALA A 294 -4.20 -3.91 -6.29
CA ALA A 294 -5.22 -4.86 -5.86
C ALA A 294 -5.48 -4.69 -4.36
N PHE A 295 -6.67 -5.06 -3.90
CA PHE A 295 -6.94 -4.98 -2.47
C PHE A 295 -6.08 -5.99 -1.72
N VAL A 296 -5.84 -5.72 -0.44
CA VAL A 296 -5.09 -6.62 0.46
C VAL A 296 -6.02 -7.66 1.08
N ASP A 297 -5.64 -8.94 1.02
CA ASP A 297 -6.20 -9.98 1.90
C ASP A 297 -5.51 -9.92 3.26
N PHE A 298 -6.13 -9.24 4.22
CA PHE A 298 -5.59 -9.05 5.56
C PHE A 298 -5.47 -10.34 6.37
N THR A 299 -6.16 -11.41 5.96
CA THR A 299 -6.07 -12.73 6.58
C THR A 299 -4.75 -13.37 6.22
N SER A 300 -4.37 -13.29 4.94
CA SER A 300 -3.08 -13.76 4.46
C SER A 300 -1.92 -12.97 5.10
N VAL A 301 -2.10 -11.67 5.34
CA VAL A 301 -1.13 -10.88 6.14
C VAL A 301 -1.03 -11.39 7.57
N ALA A 302 -2.17 -11.64 8.24
CA ALA A 302 -2.20 -12.13 9.62
C ALA A 302 -1.58 -13.51 9.78
N GLU A 303 -1.90 -14.44 8.89
CA GLU A 303 -1.29 -15.78 8.86
C GLU A 303 0.22 -15.69 8.64
N ALA A 304 0.68 -14.93 7.64
CA ALA A 304 2.11 -14.79 7.36
C ALA A 304 2.90 -14.20 8.54
N ALA A 305 2.37 -13.16 9.20
CA ALA A 305 3.03 -12.51 10.33
C ALA A 305 3.06 -13.40 11.58
N THR A 306 1.96 -14.12 11.86
CA THR A 306 1.86 -15.01 13.02
C THR A 306 2.69 -16.28 12.84
N GLU A 307 2.73 -16.85 11.64
CA GLU A 307 3.64 -17.95 11.28
C GLU A 307 5.11 -17.53 11.42
N ALA A 308 5.44 -16.27 11.13
CA ALA A 308 6.77 -15.69 11.36
C ALA A 308 7.05 -15.30 12.83
N GLY A 309 6.15 -15.67 13.75
CA GLY A 309 6.34 -15.52 15.20
C GLY A 309 6.13 -14.10 15.73
N LEU A 310 5.35 -13.26 15.04
CA LEU A 310 4.89 -11.98 15.59
C LEU A 310 3.61 -12.15 16.40
N ASP A 311 3.49 -11.39 17.49
CA ASP A 311 2.28 -11.30 18.29
C ASP A 311 1.25 -10.41 17.61
N PHE A 312 0.00 -10.87 17.52
CA PHE A 312 -1.04 -10.12 16.82
C PHE A 312 -1.60 -8.96 17.67
N ALA A 313 -1.14 -7.74 17.40
CA ALA A 313 -1.49 -6.54 18.17
C ALA A 313 -2.92 -6.07 17.91
N GLY A 314 -3.42 -6.17 16.67
CA GLY A 314 -4.82 -5.87 16.36
C GLY A 314 -5.11 -5.71 14.87
N TYR A 315 -6.41 -5.70 14.54
CA TYR A 315 -6.91 -5.41 13.19
C TYR A 315 -8.18 -4.57 13.29
N THR A 316 -8.28 -3.47 12.56
CA THR A 316 -9.47 -2.60 12.60
C THR A 316 -9.60 -1.75 11.34
N SER A 317 -10.68 -0.96 11.19
CA SER A 317 -10.79 0.02 10.11
C SER A 317 -9.99 1.28 10.41
N GLN A 318 -9.59 2.03 9.38
CA GLN A 318 -8.87 3.29 9.56
C GLN A 318 -9.61 4.27 10.47
N ALA A 319 -10.92 4.44 10.28
CA ALA A 319 -11.71 5.32 11.12
C ALA A 319 -11.60 4.95 12.62
N ARG A 320 -11.66 3.65 12.93
CA ARG A 320 -11.58 3.13 14.30
C ARG A 320 -10.18 3.23 14.87
N PHE A 321 -9.16 2.98 14.06
CA PHE A 321 -7.77 3.20 14.43
C PHE A 321 -7.53 4.67 14.80
N LEU A 322 -8.00 5.62 13.97
CA LEU A 322 -7.84 7.04 14.23
C LEU A 322 -8.57 7.50 15.52
N VAL A 323 -9.74 6.93 15.80
CA VAL A 323 -10.42 7.15 17.09
C VAL A 323 -9.57 6.66 18.26
N GLY A 324 -9.07 5.43 18.20
CA GLY A 324 -8.21 4.88 19.26
C GLY A 324 -6.86 5.60 19.40
N ALA A 325 -6.35 6.17 18.31
CA ALA A 325 -5.15 6.99 18.29
C ALA A 325 -5.36 8.41 18.88
N GLY A 326 -6.61 8.80 19.13
CA GLY A 326 -6.98 10.07 19.74
C GLY A 326 -7.13 11.22 18.74
N ILE A 327 -7.79 10.98 17.60
CA ILE A 327 -8.11 12.03 16.62
C ILE A 327 -8.87 13.21 17.25
N ASP A 328 -9.72 12.95 18.24
CA ASP A 328 -10.43 13.97 19.04
C ASP A 328 -9.47 14.92 19.74
N ARG A 329 -8.38 14.37 20.32
CA ARG A 329 -7.35 15.16 21.00
C ARG A 329 -6.58 16.01 20.00
N VAL A 330 -6.18 15.43 18.87
CA VAL A 330 -5.49 16.17 17.80
C VAL A 330 -6.36 17.30 17.25
N MET A 331 -7.67 17.06 17.10
CA MET A 331 -8.61 18.10 16.68
C MET A 331 -8.79 19.20 17.74
N SER A 332 -8.75 18.84 19.02
CA SER A 332 -8.88 19.82 20.12
C SER A 332 -7.64 20.71 20.33
N GLU A 333 -6.49 20.30 19.79
CA GLU A 333 -5.25 21.10 19.80
C GLU A 333 -5.27 22.25 18.80
N ALA A 334 -6.23 22.27 17.86
CA ALA A 334 -6.41 23.38 16.94
C ALA A 334 -6.97 24.62 17.68
N ASP A 335 -6.39 25.79 17.38
CA ASP A 335 -6.90 27.06 17.89
C ASP A 335 -8.33 27.31 17.34
N PRO A 336 -9.36 27.40 18.19
CA PRO A 336 -10.73 27.66 17.74
C PRO A 336 -10.88 29.01 17.03
N ASP A 337 -9.98 29.95 17.27
CA ASP A 337 -9.98 31.27 16.64
C ASP A 337 -9.31 31.25 15.25
N ASP A 338 -8.58 30.17 14.90
CA ASP A 338 -8.05 29.91 13.56
C ASP A 338 -9.08 29.11 12.72
N LEU A 339 -10.17 29.80 12.34
CA LEU A 339 -11.26 29.21 11.58
C LEU A 339 -10.81 28.51 10.27
N PRO A 340 -9.89 29.07 9.46
CA PRO A 340 -9.39 28.37 8.27
C PRO A 340 -8.78 27.01 8.59
N ARG A 341 -7.87 26.94 9.56
CA ARG A 341 -7.20 25.69 9.96
C ARG A 341 -8.19 24.68 10.53
N PHE A 342 -9.16 25.14 11.32
CA PHE A 342 -10.21 24.29 11.87
C PHE A 342 -11.07 23.66 10.76
N LEU A 343 -11.44 24.43 9.73
CA LEU A 343 -12.22 23.93 8.59
C LEU A 343 -11.43 22.93 7.75
N GLU A 344 -10.14 23.17 7.50
CA GLU A 344 -9.24 22.23 6.83
C GLU A 344 -9.17 20.90 7.59
N MET A 345 -8.84 20.94 8.89
CA MET A 345 -8.77 19.73 9.71
C MET A 345 -10.09 18.96 9.79
N THR A 346 -11.22 19.67 9.78
CA THR A 346 -12.55 19.05 9.73
C THR A 346 -12.82 18.37 8.39
N GLY A 347 -12.37 18.97 7.28
CA GLY A 347 -12.40 18.35 5.96
C GLY A 347 -11.60 17.05 5.91
N ASP A 348 -10.38 17.08 6.46
CA ASP A 348 -9.49 15.92 6.54
C ASP A 348 -10.11 14.80 7.37
N ALA A 349 -10.63 15.13 8.55
CA ALA A 349 -11.28 14.17 9.43
C ALA A 349 -12.46 13.46 8.72
N LYS A 350 -13.29 14.22 7.98
CA LYS A 350 -14.39 13.63 7.20
C LYS A 350 -13.88 12.64 6.16
N ARG A 351 -12.87 13.01 5.37
CA ARG A 351 -12.31 12.12 4.34
C ARG A 351 -11.68 10.86 4.96
N LEU A 352 -10.94 11.02 6.04
CA LEU A 352 -10.24 9.94 6.73
C LEU A 352 -11.17 8.97 7.46
N MET A 353 -12.35 9.42 7.91
CA MET A 353 -13.21 8.66 8.83
C MET A 353 -14.56 8.22 8.25
N LEU A 354 -15.09 8.87 7.21
CA LEU A 354 -16.43 8.53 6.72
C LEU A 354 -16.43 7.19 5.94
N PRO A 355 -17.45 6.33 6.13
CA PRO A 355 -17.56 5.03 5.43
C PRO A 355 -17.56 5.11 3.90
N GLY A 356 -18.10 6.19 3.33
CA GLY A 356 -18.13 6.42 1.88
C GLY A 356 -16.80 6.89 1.29
N GLU A 357 -15.85 7.26 2.16
CA GLU A 357 -14.51 7.76 1.82
C GLU A 357 -13.48 6.69 2.23
N MET A 358 -12.49 7.04 3.05
CA MET A 358 -11.41 6.14 3.45
C MET A 358 -11.75 5.30 4.69
N GLY A 359 -12.69 5.75 5.52
CA GLY A 359 -12.83 5.30 6.91
C GLY A 359 -13.05 3.80 7.09
N ASP A 360 -13.89 3.20 6.24
CA ASP A 360 -14.20 1.76 6.26
C ASP A 360 -13.45 0.99 5.16
N ARG A 361 -13.03 1.65 4.08
CA ARG A 361 -12.28 1.02 2.98
C ARG A 361 -10.89 0.61 3.44
N PHE A 362 -10.20 1.53 4.12
CA PHE A 362 -8.88 1.30 4.68
C PHE A 362 -8.97 0.53 5.99
N LYS A 363 -8.01 -0.37 6.18
CA LYS A 363 -7.81 -1.14 7.39
C LYS A 363 -6.41 -0.88 7.92
N VAL A 364 -6.28 -1.10 9.22
CA VAL A 364 -5.00 -1.05 9.92
C VAL A 364 -4.80 -2.41 10.58
N ILE A 365 -3.68 -3.05 10.29
CA ILE A 365 -3.28 -4.31 10.91
C ILE A 365 -1.93 -4.11 11.60
N GLY A 366 -1.82 -4.58 12.84
CA GLY A 366 -0.65 -4.39 13.68
C GLY A 366 -0.15 -5.70 14.26
N PHE A 367 1.16 -5.87 14.27
CA PHE A 367 1.86 -6.99 14.89
C PHE A 367 2.98 -6.47 15.76
N SER A 368 3.37 -7.23 16.78
CA SER A 368 4.42 -6.80 17.69
C SER A 368 5.38 -7.92 18.02
N ARG A 369 6.56 -7.53 18.51
CA ARG A 369 7.53 -8.46 19.09
C ARG A 369 8.12 -7.82 20.34
N ASN A 370 8.13 -8.54 21.45
CA ASN A 370 8.72 -8.06 22.70
C ASN A 370 8.19 -6.67 23.14
N LEU A 371 6.94 -6.34 22.80
CA LEU A 371 6.31 -5.06 23.11
C LEU A 371 5.36 -5.24 24.29
N GLY A 372 5.60 -4.52 25.38
CA GLY A 372 4.68 -4.49 26.53
C GLY A 372 3.59 -3.44 26.32
N GLY A 373 2.35 -3.78 26.71
CA GLY A 373 1.22 -2.85 26.69
C GLY A 373 0.39 -2.91 25.39
N VAL A 374 -0.66 -2.09 25.34
CA VAL A 374 -1.56 -1.97 24.20
C VAL A 374 -1.09 -0.83 23.29
N VAL A 375 -1.08 -1.07 21.98
CA VAL A 375 -0.80 -0.04 20.98
C VAL A 375 -2.06 0.81 20.79
N PRO A 376 -2.01 2.14 21.01
CA PRO A 376 -3.16 3.02 20.76
C PRO A 376 -3.67 2.86 19.33
N GLY A 377 -4.99 2.84 19.17
CA GLY A 377 -5.65 2.59 17.88
C GLY A 377 -6.40 1.26 17.81
N PHE A 378 -5.93 0.22 18.49
CA PHE A 378 -6.60 -1.09 18.51
C PHE A 378 -7.55 -1.30 19.72
N ASP A 379 -7.71 -0.29 20.56
CA ASP A 379 -8.51 -0.31 21.78
C ASP A 379 -10.01 -0.04 21.56
N SER A 380 -10.38 0.65 20.48
CA SER A 380 -11.77 1.08 20.24
C SER A 380 -12.69 -0.03 19.74
N GLN A 381 -12.24 -0.79 18.73
CA GLN A 381 -12.95 -1.94 18.18
C GLN A 381 -11.98 -2.82 17.41
N ASP A 382 -11.82 -4.05 17.88
CA ASP A 382 -10.95 -5.04 17.28
C ASP A 382 -11.75 -5.99 16.38
N LEU A 383 -11.36 -6.06 15.11
CA LEU A 383 -11.98 -6.85 14.06
C LEU A 383 -11.24 -8.16 13.79
N ARG A 384 -10.27 -8.59 14.61
CA ARG A 384 -9.52 -9.86 14.42
C ARG A 384 -10.42 -11.08 14.15
N SER A 385 -11.61 -11.12 14.73
CA SER A 385 -12.61 -12.19 14.49
C SER A 385 -13.19 -12.24 13.08
N ARG A 386 -12.90 -11.25 12.22
CA ARG A 386 -13.40 -11.15 10.84
C ARG A 386 -12.35 -11.49 9.78
N LEU A 387 -11.14 -11.87 10.19
CA LEU A 387 -10.09 -12.33 9.29
C LEU A 387 -10.35 -13.77 8.87
#